data_AF-A0A7C6HLD1-F1
#
_entry.id   AF-A0A7C6HLD1-F1
#
_cell.length_a   1.000
_cell.length_b   1.000
_cell.length_c   1.000
_cell.angle_alpha   90.00
_cell.angle_beta   90.00
_cell.angle_gamma   90.00
#
_symmetry.space_group_name_H-M   'P 1'
#
loop_
_entity.id
_entity.type
_entity.pdbx_description
1 polymer ?
#
loop_
_entity_poly.entity_id
_entity_poly.type
_entity_poly.pdbx_seq_one_letter_code
_entity_poly.pdbx_strand_id
1 'polypeptide(L)'
;MDQIESYIRNIFSFFPPGLNRDDMEAKVLRESQQRYRYLMQEGRSEQEALGMVFQEIDVESIKRNFADEEARYRNYSQRDVSQYEKAEKRERLRRILSAILWPVTTIAYLLMGFLADLWHPGWIIFVVASVFQRLIAMI
;
A
#
# COMPACT_ATOMS: atom_id res chain seq x y z
N MET A 1 -12.71 2.12 -37.77
CA MET A 1 -12.22 2.46 -36.40
C MET A 1 -13.27 2.15 -35.34
N ASP A 2 -14.55 2.48 -35.57
CA ASP A 2 -15.66 2.27 -34.64
C ASP A 2 -15.89 0.80 -34.20
N GLN A 3 -15.54 -0.17 -35.05
CA GLN A 3 -15.74 -1.60 -34.75
C GLN A 3 -14.81 -2.14 -33.64
N ILE A 4 -13.52 -1.78 -33.67
CA ILE A 4 -12.55 -2.20 -32.63
C ILE A 4 -12.97 -1.62 -31.28
N GLU A 5 -13.36 -0.35 -31.30
CA GLU A 5 -13.82 0.36 -30.13
C GLU A 5 -15.09 -0.25 -29.53
N SER A 6 -16.09 -0.53 -30.37
CA SER A 6 -17.34 -1.18 -29.95
C SER A 6 -17.09 -2.58 -29.36
N TYR A 7 -16.20 -3.36 -29.99
CA TYR A 7 -15.84 -4.69 -29.50
C TYR A 7 -15.16 -4.64 -28.13
N ILE A 8 -14.17 -3.76 -27.96
CA ILE A 8 -13.43 -3.62 -26.69
C ILE A 8 -14.34 -3.09 -25.59
N ARG A 9 -15.15 -2.05 -25.86
CA ARG A 9 -16.16 -1.56 -24.88
C ARG A 9 -17.10 -2.68 -24.45
N ASN A 10 -17.55 -3.52 -25.39
CA ASN A 10 -18.41 -4.66 -25.06
C ASN A 10 -17.67 -5.68 -24.19
N ILE A 11 -16.41 -6.02 -24.47
CA ILE A 11 -15.60 -6.89 -23.61
C ILE A 11 -15.51 -6.32 -22.19
N PHE A 12 -15.09 -5.05 -22.07
CA PHE A 12 -14.90 -4.38 -20.79
C PHE A 12 -16.21 -4.11 -20.04
N SER A 13 -17.37 -4.15 -20.71
CA SER A 13 -18.67 -4.08 -20.05
C SER A 13 -18.95 -5.27 -19.12
N PHE A 14 -18.32 -6.42 -19.36
CA PHE A 14 -18.41 -7.60 -18.50
C PHE A 14 -17.45 -7.56 -17.30
N PHE A 15 -16.60 -6.53 -17.20
CA PHE A 15 -15.63 -6.40 -16.13
C PHE A 15 -16.24 -5.61 -14.98
N PRO A 16 -15.97 -6.00 -13.72
CA PRO A 16 -16.47 -5.25 -12.58
C PRO A 16 -15.89 -3.83 -12.59
N PRO A 17 -16.63 -2.84 -12.07
CA PRO A 17 -16.07 -1.51 -11.85
C PRO A 17 -14.91 -1.62 -10.85
N GLY A 18 -13.77 -0.98 -11.15
CA GLY A 18 -12.56 -1.08 -10.33
C GLY A 18 -11.57 0.06 -10.60
N LEU A 19 -10.57 0.20 -9.72
CA LEU A 19 -9.67 1.37 -9.63
C LEU A 19 -8.79 1.61 -10.88
N ASN A 20 -8.82 0.71 -11.88
CA ASN A 20 -8.01 0.78 -13.09
C ASN A 20 -8.73 0.31 -14.37
N ARG A 21 -10.06 0.10 -14.33
CA ARG A 21 -10.80 -0.50 -15.46
C ARG A 21 -10.72 0.36 -16.72
N ASP A 22 -10.99 1.65 -16.58
CA ASP A 22 -11.04 2.58 -17.70
C ASP A 22 -9.65 2.78 -18.33
N ASP A 23 -8.60 2.77 -17.50
CA ASP A 23 -7.22 2.87 -17.95
C ASP A 23 -6.76 1.61 -18.70
N MET A 24 -7.15 0.43 -18.23
CA MET A 24 -6.91 -0.83 -18.94
C MET A 24 -7.69 -0.89 -20.26
N GLU A 25 -8.96 -0.47 -20.25
CA GLU A 25 -9.80 -0.38 -21.46
C GLU A 25 -9.16 0.55 -22.49
N ALA A 26 -8.76 1.75 -22.06
CA ALA A 26 -8.09 2.72 -22.92
C ALA A 26 -6.73 2.23 -23.44
N LYS A 27 -5.98 1.48 -22.63
CA LYS A 27 -4.71 0.87 -23.05
C LYS A 27 -4.93 -0.16 -24.15
N VAL A 28 -5.80 -1.14 -23.92
CA VAL A 28 -6.11 -2.19 -24.90
C VAL A 28 -6.67 -1.59 -26.20
N LEU A 29 -7.52 -0.56 -26.08
CA LEU A 29 -8.03 0.18 -27.24
C LEU A 29 -6.92 0.84 -28.05
N ARG A 30 -6.00 1.57 -27.40
CA ARG A 30 -4.88 2.24 -28.08
C ARG A 30 -3.98 1.24 -28.80
N GLU A 31 -3.60 0.15 -28.14
CA GLU A 31 -2.74 -0.90 -28.69
C GLU A 31 -3.42 -1.56 -29.90
N SER A 32 -4.69 -1.94 -29.77
CA SER A 32 -5.47 -2.56 -30.85
C SER A 32 -5.65 -1.64 -32.06
N GLN A 33 -5.93 -0.36 -31.83
CA GLN A 33 -6.02 0.64 -32.91
C GLN A 33 -4.68 0.88 -33.60
N GLN A 34 -3.58 0.89 -32.84
CA GLN A 34 -2.24 1.02 -33.42
C GLN A 34 -1.90 -0.20 -34.28
N ARG A 35 -2.22 -1.40 -33.81
CA ARG A 35 -2.03 -2.64 -34.56
C ARG A 35 -2.83 -2.65 -35.86
N TYR A 36 -4.10 -2.24 -35.79
CA TYR A 36 -4.94 -2.07 -36.98
C TYR A 36 -4.32 -1.11 -38.00
N ARG A 37 -3.90 0.09 -37.55
CA ARG A 37 -3.27 1.09 -38.44
C ARG A 37 -2.01 0.55 -39.11
N TYR A 38 -1.20 -0.22 -38.39
CA TYR A 38 0.00 -0.85 -38.93
C TYR A 38 -0.34 -1.85 -40.05
N LEU A 39 -1.32 -2.72 -39.84
CA LEU A 39 -1.76 -3.70 -40.84
C LEU A 39 -2.30 -3.04 -42.11
N MET A 40 -3.04 -1.93 -41.96
CA MET A 40 -3.54 -1.15 -43.10
C MET A 40 -2.40 -0.52 -43.91
N GLN A 41 -1.30 -0.11 -43.26
CA GLN A 41 -0.11 0.43 -43.94
C GLN A 41 0.68 -0.64 -44.70
N GLU A 42 0.65 -1.88 -44.23
CA GLU A 42 1.23 -3.04 -44.95
C GLU A 42 0.43 -3.46 -46.19
N GLY A 43 -0.69 -2.80 -46.50
CA GLY A 43 -1.54 -3.10 -47.65
C GLY A 43 -2.53 -4.24 -47.43
N ARG A 44 -2.77 -4.63 -46.17
CA ARG A 44 -3.81 -5.61 -45.80
C ARG A 44 -5.20 -5.04 -46.09
N SER A 45 -6.15 -5.93 -46.38
CA SER A 45 -7.56 -5.53 -46.43
C SER A 45 -8.10 -5.25 -45.03
N GLU A 46 -9.13 -4.40 -44.92
CA GLU A 46 -9.77 -4.06 -43.64
C GLU A 46 -10.27 -5.31 -42.90
N GLN A 47 -10.90 -6.25 -43.62
CA GLN A 47 -11.43 -7.48 -43.02
C GLN A 47 -10.32 -8.38 -42.47
N GLU A 48 -9.21 -8.50 -43.19
CA GLU A 48 -8.05 -9.27 -42.76
C GLU A 48 -7.39 -8.62 -41.54
N ALA A 49 -7.20 -7.30 -41.56
CA ALA A 49 -6.62 -6.55 -40.46
C ALA A 49 -7.47 -6.62 -39.18
N LEU A 50 -8.79 -6.49 -39.29
CA LEU A 50 -9.72 -6.62 -38.16
C LEU A 50 -9.70 -8.04 -37.58
N GLY A 51 -9.73 -9.06 -38.44
CA GLY A 51 -9.65 -10.45 -38.02
C GLY A 51 -8.39 -10.74 -37.22
N MET A 52 -7.24 -10.23 -37.65
CA MET A 52 -5.98 -10.37 -36.91
C MET A 52 -6.00 -9.66 -35.55
N VAL A 53 -6.48 -8.42 -35.50
CA VAL A 53 -6.55 -7.65 -34.24
C VAL A 53 -7.46 -8.36 -33.22
N PHE A 54 -8.60 -8.89 -33.65
CA PHE A 54 -9.51 -9.60 -32.73
C PHE A 54 -8.95 -10.91 -32.21
N GLN A 55 -8.15 -11.63 -33.01
CA GLN A 55 -7.47 -12.85 -32.56
C GLN A 55 -6.36 -12.57 -31.54
N GLU A 56 -5.74 -11.39 -31.61
CA GLU A 56 -4.67 -10.99 -30.68
C GLU A 56 -5.22 -10.61 -29.30
N ILE A 57 -6.51 -10.22 -29.22
CA ILE A 57 -7.17 -9.86 -27.96
C ILE A 57 -7.56 -11.14 -27.20
N ASP A 58 -6.72 -11.56 -26.25
CA ASP A 58 -7.04 -12.63 -25.31
C ASP A 58 -7.80 -12.08 -24.09
N VAL A 59 -9.12 -12.24 -24.09
CA VAL A 59 -10.02 -11.80 -23.01
C VAL A 59 -9.67 -12.42 -21.67
N GLU A 60 -9.22 -13.68 -21.64
CA GLU A 60 -8.91 -14.38 -20.40
C GLU A 60 -7.62 -13.83 -19.77
N SER A 61 -6.63 -13.50 -20.60
CA SER A 61 -5.43 -12.78 -20.15
C SER A 61 -5.77 -11.43 -19.53
N ILE A 62 -6.70 -10.68 -20.14
CA ILE A 62 -7.13 -9.37 -19.64
C ILE A 62 -7.86 -9.51 -18.30
N LYS A 63 -8.76 -10.50 -18.16
CA LYS A 63 -9.44 -10.80 -16.89
C LYS A 63 -8.46 -11.14 -15.78
N ARG A 64 -7.48 -11.98 -16.07
CA ARG A 64 -6.44 -12.35 -15.11
C ARG A 64 -5.62 -11.14 -14.67
N ASN A 65 -5.12 -10.36 -15.63
CA ASN A 65 -4.35 -9.15 -15.34
C ASN A 65 -5.17 -8.14 -14.53
N PHE A 66 -6.46 -7.97 -14.86
CA PHE A 66 -7.37 -7.10 -14.13
C PHE A 66 -7.53 -7.56 -12.67
N ALA A 67 -7.79 -8.85 -12.46
CA ALA A 67 -7.93 -9.43 -11.12
C ALA A 67 -6.63 -9.32 -10.31
N ASP A 68 -5.47 -9.55 -10.94
CA ASP A 68 -4.16 -9.45 -10.31
C ASP A 68 -3.82 -8.01 -9.90
N GLU A 69 -4.10 -7.04 -10.78
CA GLU A 69 -3.93 -5.61 -10.46
C GLU A 69 -4.86 -5.17 -9.33
N GLU A 70 -6.13 -5.56 -9.36
CA GLU A 70 -7.08 -5.22 -8.30
C GLU A 70 -6.68 -5.84 -6.95
N ALA A 71 -6.22 -7.10 -6.96
CA ALA A 71 -5.67 -7.76 -5.78
C ALA A 71 -4.41 -7.05 -5.26
N ARG A 72 -3.55 -6.56 -6.16
CA ARG A 72 -2.36 -5.79 -5.80
C ARG A 72 -2.71 -4.47 -5.14
N TYR A 73 -3.66 -3.70 -5.68
CA TYR A 73 -4.15 -2.46 -5.06
C TYR A 73 -4.77 -2.72 -3.69
N ARG A 74 -5.60 -3.75 -3.57
CA ARG A 74 -6.23 -4.16 -2.30
C ARG A 74 -5.20 -4.56 -1.25
N ASN A 75 -4.18 -5.31 -1.65
CA ASN A 75 -3.08 -5.69 -0.76
C ASN A 75 -2.21 -4.49 -0.36
N TYR A 76 -1.96 -3.56 -1.29
CA TYR A 76 -1.21 -2.34 -1.03
C TYR A 76 -1.92 -1.48 0.01
N SER A 77 -3.21 -1.18 -0.19
CA SER A 77 -4.00 -0.39 0.76
C SER A 77 -4.07 -1.06 2.12
N GLN A 78 -4.26 -2.39 2.17
CA GLN A 78 -4.31 -3.11 3.44
C GLN A 78 -2.94 -3.15 4.15
N ARG A 79 -1.83 -3.28 3.41
CA ARG A 79 -0.48 -3.21 3.99
C ARG A 79 -0.18 -1.83 4.52
N ASP A 80 -0.47 -0.77 3.77
CA ASP A 80 -0.26 0.60 4.21
C ASP A 80 -1.06 0.89 5.48
N VAL A 81 -2.36 0.64 5.48
CA VAL A 81 -3.20 0.84 6.68
C VAL A 81 -2.65 0.06 7.88
N SER A 82 -2.25 -1.21 7.69
CA SER A 82 -1.66 -2.01 8.77
C SER A 82 -0.31 -1.47 9.26
N GLN A 83 0.53 -0.96 8.36
CA GLN A 83 1.82 -0.35 8.70
C GLN A 83 1.60 0.94 9.50
N TYR A 84 0.70 1.81 9.05
CA TYR A 84 0.35 3.06 9.73
C TYR A 84 -0.19 2.79 11.13
N GLU A 85 -1.14 1.87 11.30
CA GLU A 85 -1.66 1.52 12.63
C GLU A 85 -0.57 0.97 13.57
N LYS A 86 0.35 0.15 13.05
CA LYS A 86 1.45 -0.41 13.85
C LYS A 86 2.45 0.67 14.24
N ALA A 87 2.80 1.56 13.32
CA ALA A 87 3.68 2.68 13.56
C ALA A 87 3.07 3.65 14.59
N GLU A 88 1.79 3.99 14.45
CA GLU A 88 1.06 4.85 15.38
C GLU A 88 0.98 4.22 16.79
N LYS A 89 0.65 2.92 16.88
CA LYS A 89 0.63 2.21 18.17
C LYS A 89 2.00 2.24 18.85
N ARG A 90 3.09 1.97 18.13
CA ARG A 90 4.46 2.03 18.67
C ARG A 90 4.81 3.43 19.14
N GLU A 91 4.50 4.45 18.34
CA GLU A 91 4.76 5.84 18.68
C GLU A 91 3.95 6.28 19.91
N ARG A 92 2.69 5.87 20.00
CA ARG A 92 1.84 6.13 21.17
C ARG A 92 2.42 5.47 22.44
N LEU A 93 2.88 4.23 22.36
CA LEU A 93 3.52 3.54 23.48
C LEU A 93 4.82 4.24 23.90
N ARG A 94 5.69 4.58 22.95
CA ARG A 94 6.94 5.34 23.21
C ARG A 94 6.64 6.65 23.93
N ARG A 95 5.65 7.40 23.46
CA ARG A 95 5.25 8.69 24.05
C ARG A 95 4.75 8.54 25.48
N ILE A 96 3.88 7.56 25.73
CA ILE A 96 3.34 7.27 27.07
C ILE A 96 4.46 6.85 28.03
N LEU A 97 5.30 5.89 27.63
CA LEU A 97 6.41 5.41 28.46
C LEU A 97 7.39 6.54 28.77
N SER A 98 7.75 7.35 27.79
CA SER A 98 8.66 8.49 27.98
C SER A 98 8.07 9.56 28.91
N ALA A 99 6.77 9.83 28.83
CA ALA A 99 6.10 10.81 29.68
C ALA A 99 5.95 10.35 31.13
N ILE A 100 5.76 9.04 31.35
CA ILE A 100 5.53 8.47 32.69
C ILE A 100 6.83 8.14 33.42
N LEU A 101 7.92 7.84 32.71
CA LEU A 101 9.19 7.42 33.29
C LEU A 101 9.71 8.41 34.36
N TRP A 102 9.72 9.71 34.05
CA TRP A 102 10.24 10.76 34.93
C TRP A 102 9.42 10.99 36.22
N PRO A 103 8.09 11.14 36.17
CA PRO A 103 7.29 11.26 37.39
C PRO A 103 7.34 9.99 38.22
N VAL A 104 7.30 8.79 37.62
CA VAL A 104 7.39 7.52 38.37
C VAL A 104 8.75 7.38 39.06
N THR A 105 9.85 7.69 38.36
CA THR A 105 11.19 7.66 38.95
C THR A 105 11.31 8.63 40.12
N THR A 106 10.78 9.84 39.96
CA THR A 106 10.74 10.86 41.02
C THR A 106 9.95 10.38 42.23
N ILE A 107 8.76 9.83 42.03
CA ILE A 107 7.91 9.29 43.11
C ILE A 107 8.63 8.13 43.82
N ALA A 108 9.25 7.22 43.08
CA ALA A 108 10.01 6.11 43.64
C ALA A 108 11.19 6.58 44.51
N TYR A 109 11.93 7.59 44.04
CA TYR A 109 13.02 8.21 44.80
C TYR A 109 12.51 8.84 46.11
N LEU A 110 11.40 9.58 46.05
CA LEU A 110 10.80 10.20 47.24
C LEU A 110 10.33 9.14 48.25
N LEU A 111 9.63 8.10 47.80
CA LEU A 111 9.20 6.99 48.66
C LEU A 111 10.40 6.29 49.32
N MET A 112 11.47 6.05 48.57
CA MET A 112 12.68 5.42 49.11
C MET A 112 13.40 6.31 50.14
N GLY A 113 13.42 7.62 49.93
CA GLY A 113 13.92 8.59 50.90
C GLY A 113 13.08 8.62 52.18
N PHE A 114 11.74 8.66 52.08
CA PHE A 114 10.86 8.74 53.24
C PHE A 114 10.75 7.44 54.05
N LEU A 115 10.68 6.27 53.40
CA LEU A 115 10.49 5.00 54.09
C LEU A 115 11.80 4.38 54.59
N ALA A 116 12.90 4.59 53.87
CA ALA A 116 14.14 3.87 54.12
C ALA A 116 15.32 4.80 54.49
N ASP A 117 15.13 6.12 54.47
CA ASP A 117 16.17 7.14 54.72
C ASP A 117 17.35 7.07 53.71
N LEU A 118 17.10 6.48 52.53
CA LEU A 118 18.09 6.21 51.49
C LEU A 118 18.32 7.40 50.53
N TRP A 119 18.32 8.62 51.05
CA TRP A 119 18.50 9.84 50.26
C TRP A 119 19.83 9.89 49.49
N HIS A 120 20.90 9.39 50.11
CA HIS A 120 22.27 9.51 49.59
C HIS A 120 22.70 8.40 48.62
N PRO A 121 22.29 7.13 48.76
CA PRO A 121 22.49 6.13 47.71
C PRO A 121 21.37 6.14 46.65
N GLY A 122 20.23 6.80 46.92
CA GLY A 122 19.05 6.77 46.08
C GLY A 122 19.20 7.39 44.68
N TRP A 123 20.19 8.27 44.46
CA TRP A 123 20.44 8.90 43.15
C TRP A 123 20.76 7.91 42.02
N ILE A 124 21.20 6.69 42.36
CA ILE A 124 21.45 5.61 41.40
C ILE A 124 20.21 5.33 40.54
N ILE A 125 19.00 5.55 41.08
CA ILE A 125 17.74 5.33 40.34
C ILE A 125 17.62 6.24 39.10
N PHE A 126 18.20 7.44 39.13
CA PHE A 126 18.20 8.36 37.98
C PHE A 126 19.15 7.89 36.87
N VAL A 127 20.30 7.32 37.24
CA VAL A 127 21.22 6.70 36.27
C VAL A 127 20.52 5.53 35.59
N VAL A 128 19.85 4.68 36.36
CA VAL A 128 19.07 3.55 35.85
C VAL A 128 17.95 4.05 34.91
N ALA A 129 17.17 5.05 35.34
CA ALA A 129 16.11 5.65 34.52
C ALA A 129 16.65 6.23 33.19
N SER A 130 17.83 6.85 33.19
CA SER A 130 18.46 7.38 31.98
C SER A 130 18.79 6.29 30.95
N VAL A 131 19.21 5.10 31.41
CA VAL A 131 19.44 3.94 30.56
C VAL A 131 18.12 3.39 30.02
N PHE A 132 17.09 3.28 30.85
CA PHE A 132 15.76 2.86 30.41
C PHE A 132 15.16 3.81 29.37
N GLN A 133 15.33 5.13 29.53
CA GLN A 133 14.88 6.10 28.53
C GLN A 133 15.55 5.87 27.17
N ARG A 134 16.84 5.54 27.15
CA ARG A 134 17.56 5.20 25.92
C ARG A 134 17.07 3.90 25.27
N LEU A 135 16.72 2.89 26.06
CA LEU A 135 16.15 1.64 25.55
C LEU A 135 14.77 1.87 24.91
N ILE A 136 13.91 2.69 25.55
CA ILE A 136 12.60 3.05 24.99
C ILE A 136 12.75 3.80 23.66
N ALA A 137 13.75 4.68 23.53
CA ALA A 137 14.03 5.39 22.29
C ALA A 137 14.50 4.47 21.15
N MET A 138 15.07 3.30 21.49
CA MET A 138 15.61 2.33 20.54
C MET A 138 14.58 1.32 20.03
N ILE A 139 13.50 1.04 20.79
CA ILE A 139 12.44 0.06 20.48
C ILE A 139 11.35 0.67 19.63
#